data_AF-A0A091C1T9-F1
#
_entry.id   AF-A0A091C1T9-F1
#
_cell.length_a   1.000
_cell.length_b   1.000
_cell.length_c   1.000
_cell.angle_alpha   90.00
_cell.angle_beta   90.00
_cell.angle_gamma   90.00
#
_symmetry.space_group_name_H-M   'P 1'
#
loop_
_entity.id
_entity.type
_entity.pdbx_description
1 polymer ?
#
loop_
_entity_poly.entity_id
_entity_poly.type
_entity_poly.pdbx_seq_one_letter_code
_entity_poly.pdbx_strand_id
1 'polypeptide(L)' 'MDKVKTRKQGNAVMVTLAKKFNVSEGQEFYITQEKDGTISLIPKIEDYFADVKKDEFIDDEDELAQNFIPTGSELDE' A
#
# COMPACT_ATOMS: atom_id res chain seq x y z
N MET A 1 -18.79 -6.17 17.21
CA MET A 1 -17.36 -5.89 17.39
C MET A 1 -16.75 -7.01 18.21
N ASP A 2 -15.68 -7.63 17.72
CA ASP A 2 -14.93 -8.59 18.52
C ASP A 2 -14.08 -7.85 19.54
N LYS A 3 -13.82 -8.50 20.66
CA LYS A 3 -12.88 -8.01 21.67
C LYS A 3 -11.65 -8.91 21.67
N VAL A 4 -10.48 -8.28 21.64
CA VAL A 4 -9.20 -8.96 21.77
C VAL A 4 -8.39 -8.25 22.84
N LYS A 5 -7.57 -9.01 23.57
CA LYS A 5 -6.61 -8.45 24.52
C LYS A 5 -5.25 -8.39 23.85
N THR A 6 -4.53 -7.31 24.14
CA THR A 6 -3.13 -7.21 23.74
C THR A 6 -2.28 -8.20 24.53
N ARG A 7 -1.14 -8.59 23.96
CA ARG A 7 -0.14 -9.41 24.65
C ARG A 7 1.26 -8.85 24.43
N LYS A 8 2.15 -9.06 25.39
CA LYS A 8 3.57 -8.71 25.25
C LYS A 8 4.29 -9.81 24.45
N GLN A 9 5.07 -9.41 23.45
CA GLN A 9 5.95 -10.30 22.69
C GLN A 9 7.33 -9.64 22.59
N GLY A 10 8.29 -10.14 23.35
CA GLY A 10 9.59 -9.48 23.50
C GLY A 10 9.47 -8.08 24.10
N ASN A 11 9.95 -7.08 23.37
CA ASN A 11 9.83 -5.65 23.71
C ASN A 11 8.59 -4.98 23.10
N ALA A 12 7.73 -5.71 22.36
CA ALA A 12 6.59 -5.16 21.66
C ALA A 12 5.24 -5.59 22.26
N VAL A 13 4.17 -4.90 21.87
CA VAL A 13 2.77 -5.23 22.17
C VAL A 13 2.09 -5.67 20.88
N MET A 14 1.39 -6.81 20.95
CA MET A 14 0.75 -7.44 19.79
C MET A 14 -0.76 -7.54 20.01
N VAL A 15 -1.53 -7.27 18.96
CA VAL A 15 -2.97 -7.52 18.87
C VAL A 15 -3.19 -8.77 18.03
N THR A 16 -3.95 -9.74 18.54
CA THR A 16 -4.25 -10.96 17.77
C THR A 16 -5.41 -10.69 16.82
N LEU A 17 -5.20 -10.89 15.52
CA LEU A 17 -6.26 -10.83 14.51
C LEU A 17 -6.89 -12.22 14.33
N ALA A 18 -8.22 -12.30 14.38
CA ALA A 18 -8.94 -13.54 14.16
C ALA A 18 -8.88 -13.97 12.68
N LYS A 19 -8.91 -15.27 12.40
CA LYS A 19 -8.81 -15.83 11.02
C LYS A 19 -9.83 -15.24 10.04
N LYS A 20 -11.01 -14.83 10.51
CA LYS A 20 -12.06 -14.23 9.68
C LYS A 20 -11.67 -12.91 9.01
N PHE A 21 -10.58 -12.27 9.46
CA PHE A 21 -10.03 -11.06 8.82
C PHE A 21 -9.08 -11.37 7.65
N ASN A 22 -8.82 -12.65 7.35
CA ASN A 22 -8.00 -13.11 6.21
C ASN A 22 -6.62 -12.44 6.10
N VAL A 23 -6.02 -12.07 7.23
CA VAL A 23 -4.64 -11.57 7.29
C VAL A 23 -3.69 -12.75 7.34
N SER A 24 -2.80 -12.83 6.35
CA SER A 24 -1.79 -13.88 6.27
C SER A 24 -0.57 -13.59 7.15
N GLU A 25 0.15 -14.63 7.54
CA GLU A 25 1.44 -14.47 8.21
C GLU A 25 2.41 -13.74 7.27
N GLY A 26 3.21 -12.80 7.82
CA GLY A 26 4.17 -12.01 7.04
C GLY A 26 3.59 -10.81 6.28
N GLN A 27 2.27 -10.60 6.27
CA GLN A 27 1.66 -9.45 5.61
C GLN A 27 2.07 -8.13 6.27
N GLU A 28 2.56 -7.17 5.47
CA GLU A 28 2.96 -5.84 5.92
C GLU A 28 1.78 -4.86 5.93
N PHE A 29 1.79 -3.94 6.90
CA PHE A 29 0.77 -2.89 7.02
C PHE A 29 1.43 -1.54 7.32
N TYR A 30 0.89 -0.47 6.75
CA TYR A 30 1.05 0.87 7.30
C TYR A 30 0.18 1.01 8.54
N ILE A 31 0.77 1.54 9.62
CA ILE A 31 0.07 1.78 10.88
C ILE A 31 -0.08 3.27 11.12
N THR A 32 -1.30 3.71 11.43
CA THR A 32 -1.57 5.09 11.84
C THR A 32 -2.43 5.11 13.11
N GLN A 33 -2.26 6.14 13.93
CA GLN A 33 -3.10 6.40 15.10
C GLN A 33 -3.83 7.72 14.91
N GLU A 34 -5.15 7.67 15.02
CA GLU A 34 -6.01 8.84 14.93
C GLU A 34 -6.13 9.54 16.30
N LYS A 35 -6.69 10.77 16.30
CA LYS A 35 -6.80 11.60 17.52
C LYS A 35 -7.70 10.99 18.60
N ASP A 36 -8.66 10.15 18.21
CA ASP A 36 -9.57 9.44 19.12
C ASP A 36 -8.94 8.15 19.69
N GLY A 37 -7.70 7.84 19.29
CA GLY A 37 -6.97 6.64 19.69
C GLY A 37 -7.21 5.42 18.80
N THR A 38 -8.01 5.55 17.73
CA THR A 38 -8.22 4.49 16.73
C THR A 38 -6.88 4.15 16.05
N ILE A 39 -6.57 2.86 15.98
CA ILE A 39 -5.40 2.34 15.26
C ILE A 39 -5.88 1.75 13.95
N SER A 40 -5.41 2.29 12.84
CA SER A 40 -5.72 1.82 11.50
C SER A 40 -4.53 1.03 10.95
N LEU A 41 -4.83 -0.16 10.40
CA LEU A 41 -3.86 -1.02 9.73
C LEU A 41 -4.23 -1.09 8.24
N ILE A 42 -3.39 -0.51 7.39
CA ILE A 42 -3.64 -0.44 5.95
C ILE A 42 -2.65 -1.41 5.27
N PRO A 43 -3.12 -2.46 4.59
CA PRO A 43 -2.24 -3.44 3.99
C PRO A 43 -1.35 -2.77 2.94
N LYS A 44 -0.06 -3.07 2.98
CA LYS A 44 0.87 -2.61 1.97
C LYS A 44 0.72 -3.48 0.73
N ILE A 45 0.44 -2.85 -0.41
CA ILE A 45 0.40 -3.51 -1.71
C ILE A 45 1.84 -3.63 -2.19
N GLU A 46 2.31 -4.86 -2.45
CA GLU A 46 3.68 -5.12 -2.90
C GLU A 46 3.91 -4.60 -4.32
N ASP A 47 2.97 -4.91 -5.23
CA ASP A 47 3.00 -4.45 -6.61
C ASP A 47 1.57 -4.22 -7.10
N TYR A 48 1.29 -2.98 -7.47
CA TYR A 48 -0.01 -2.58 -8.02
C TYR A 48 -0.25 -3.15 -9.42
N PHE A 49 0.80 -3.63 -10.08
CA PHE A 49 0.77 -4.12 -11.45
C PHE A 49 1.02 -5.63 -11.58
N ALA A 50 1.05 -6.38 -10.46
CA ALA A 50 1.38 -7.81 -10.49
C ALA A 50 0.45 -8.64 -11.39
N ASP A 51 -0.83 -8.29 -11.44
CA ASP A 51 -1.88 -9.04 -12.15
C ASP A 51 -2.36 -8.36 -13.44
N VAL A 52 -1.62 -7.37 -13.94
CA VAL A 52 -2.06 -6.57 -15.08
C VAL A 52 -1.73 -7.25 -16.38
N LYS A 53 -2.64 -7.13 -17.33
CA LYS A 53 -2.36 -7.51 -18.71
C LYS A 53 -1.53 -6.43 -19.37
N LYS A 54 -0.74 -6.87 -20.35
CA LYS A 54 -0.02 -5.95 -21.23
C LYS A 54 -1.02 -4.94 -21.81
N ASP A 55 -0.67 -3.66 -21.70
CA ASP A 55 -1.44 -2.52 -22.22
C ASP A 55 -2.80 -2.27 -21.51
N GLU A 56 -3.06 -2.85 -20.32
CA GLU A 56 -4.34 -2.70 -19.59
C GLU A 56 -4.62 -1.29 -19.07
N PHE A 57 -3.56 -0.54 -18.78
CA PHE A 57 -3.64 0.83 -18.27
C PHE A 57 -3.10 1.87 -19.26
N ILE A 58 -2.95 1.51 -20.53
CA ILE A 58 -2.62 2.46 -21.59
C ILE A 58 -3.94 2.98 -22.17
N ASP A 59 -4.14 4.29 -22.12
CA ASP A 59 -5.29 4.96 -22.74
C ASP A 59 -4.90 5.87 -23.92
N ASP A 60 -5.91 6.47 -24.55
CA ASP A 60 -5.73 7.35 -25.71
C ASP A 60 -4.90 8.62 -25.35
N GLU A 61 -4.85 9.02 -24.07
CA GLU A 61 -4.01 10.14 -23.62
C GLU A 61 -2.53 9.71 -23.50
N ASP A 62 -2.24 8.45 -23.15
CA ASP A 62 -0.89 7.89 -23.13
C ASP A 62 -0.26 7.81 -24.52
N GLU A 63 -1.05 7.59 -25.58
CA GLU A 63 -0.57 7.58 -26.97
C GLU A 63 0.07 8.92 -27.37
N LEU A 64 -0.47 10.03 -26.87
CA LEU A 64 0.08 11.36 -27.09
C LEU A 64 1.46 11.46 -26.41
N ALA A 65 1.59 10.99 -25.16
CA ALA A 65 2.81 11.04 -24.38
C ALA A 65 3.97 10.21 -24.96
N GLN A 66 3.67 9.04 -25.55
CA GLN A 66 4.70 8.12 -26.08
C GLN A 66 5.50 8.70 -27.26
N ASN A 67 4.95 9.69 -27.97
CA ASN A 67 5.57 10.26 -29.17
C ASN A 67 6.24 11.62 -28.94
N PHE A 68 6.35 12.09 -27.69
CA PHE A 68 7.08 13.32 -27.40
C PHE A 68 8.59 13.08 -27.42
N ILE A 69 9.27 13.81 -28.29
CA ILE A 69 10.73 13.99 -28.24
C ILE A 69 10.97 15.33 -27.54
N PRO A 70 11.52 15.37 -26.31
CA PRO A 70 11.83 16.63 -25.66
C PRO A 70 12.87 17.38 -26.52
N THR A 71 12.52 18.58 -26.99
CA THR A 71 13.38 19.42 -27.85
C THR A 71 14.29 20.36 -27.06
N GLY A 72 14.46 20.16 -25.75
CA GLY A 72 15.30 20.99 -24.90
C GLY A 72 15.73 20.26 -23.62
N SER A 73 16.96 20.53 -23.19
CA SER A 73 17.46 20.20 -21.87
C SER A 73 17.66 21.51 -21.12
N GLU A 74 16.72 21.91 -20.27
CA GLU A 74 17.00 22.97 -19.32
C GLU A 74 17.89 22.39 -18.22
N LEU A 75 19.18 22.72 -18.30
CA LEU A 75 20.05 22.89 -17.14
C LEU A 75 20.40 24.37 -17.13
N ASP A 76 19.54 25.18 -16.55
CA ASP A 76 19.93 26.54 -16.14
C ASP A 76 20.63 26.40 -14.78
N GLU A 77 21.91 26.80 -14.73
CA GLU A 77 22.73 26.89 -13.50
C GLU A 77 22.14 27.84 -12.45
#